data_AF-A0A843VSE0-F1
#
_entry.id   AF-A0A843VSE0-F1
#
_cell.length_a   1.000
_cell.length_b   1.000
_cell.length_c   1.000
_cell.angle_alpha   90.00
_cell.angle_beta   90.00
_cell.angle_gamma   90.00
#
_symmetry.space_group_name_H-M   'P 1'
#
loop_
_entity.id
_entity.type
_entity.pdbx_description
1 polymer ?
#
loop_
_entity_poly.entity_id
_entity_poly.type
_entity_poly.pdbx_seq_one_letter_code
_entity_poly.pdbx_strand_id
1 'polypeptide(L)'
;MQLSAFLFLSFIVLLVGVSPRAAAVAGSNGSATVYELLPKYGLPEGLLPDAVASYSLDEDGRFVVELARPSCYVQFDSYLVYYAQRITGTLKIGSIRDLEGIQVRRFFIWLDVDEIKVDLPPSDSIYFQVGWITRRLAVDEFHQVHSCLNQTDYRDRIKGLFPEPIYDIEELITGDVHVALQRRGVSDWTLATFSLLDELVISQTARPPQ
;
A
#
# COMPACT_ATOMS: atom_id res chain seq x y z
N MET A 1 28.44 33.27 44.49
CA MET A 1 28.12 33.00 43.07
C MET A 1 27.90 31.51 42.76
N GLN A 2 28.21 30.56 43.66
CA GLN A 2 28.01 29.11 43.40
C GLN A 2 26.62 28.56 43.77
N LEU A 3 25.81 29.24 44.61
CA LEU A 3 24.47 28.74 44.97
C LEU A 3 23.41 28.88 43.85
N SER A 4 23.56 29.84 42.92
CA SER A 4 22.55 30.00 41.85
C SER A 4 22.65 28.91 40.77
N ALA A 5 23.83 28.31 40.58
CA ALA A 5 24.02 27.24 39.60
C ALA A 5 23.31 25.94 40.00
N PHE A 6 23.25 25.62 41.30
CA PHE A 6 22.57 24.43 41.81
C PHE A 6 21.04 24.52 41.71
N LEU A 7 20.47 25.71 41.84
CA LEU A 7 19.03 25.93 41.67
C LEU A 7 18.59 25.79 40.21
N PHE A 8 19.42 26.24 39.25
CA PHE A 8 19.13 26.08 37.82
C PHE A 8 19.19 24.63 37.36
N LEU A 9 20.13 23.83 37.88
CA LEU A 9 20.24 22.40 37.54
C LEU A 9 19.05 21.58 38.06
N SER A 10 18.47 21.95 39.21
CA SER A 10 17.28 21.29 39.75
C SER A 10 16.02 21.54 38.91
N PHE A 11 15.93 22.67 38.19
CA PHE A 11 14.76 23.03 37.41
C PHE A 11 14.67 22.26 36.08
N ILE A 12 15.81 21.88 35.50
CA ILE A 12 15.86 21.14 34.22
C ILE A 12 15.48 19.66 34.41
N VAL A 13 15.78 19.06 35.56
CA VAL A 13 15.45 17.65 35.85
C VAL A 13 13.94 17.43 36.03
N LEU A 14 13.18 18.47 36.40
CA LEU A 14 11.73 18.42 36.56
C LEU A 14 10.95 18.50 35.23
N LEU A 15 11.59 18.91 34.13
CA LEU A 15 10.95 19.02 32.81
C LEU A 15 11.02 17.75 31.96
N VAL A 16 11.85 16.77 32.33
CA VAL A 16 12.08 15.53 31.53
C VAL A 16 11.35 14.30 32.11
N GLY A 17 10.55 14.48 33.17
CA GLY A 17 10.13 13.39 34.05
C GLY A 17 8.73 12.80 33.88
N VAL A 18 7.89 13.23 32.93
CA VAL A 18 6.55 12.64 32.73
C VAL A 18 6.26 12.47 31.25
N SER A 19 6.81 11.40 30.66
CA SER A 19 6.23 10.86 29.43
C SER A 19 5.00 10.03 29.83
N PRO A 20 3.79 10.32 29.34
CA PRO A 20 2.68 9.41 29.50
C PRO A 20 3.03 8.17 28.67
N ARG A 21 3.45 7.11 29.36
CA ARG A 21 3.56 5.78 28.77
C ARG A 21 2.12 5.37 28.45
N ALA A 22 1.72 5.55 27.19
CA ALA A 22 0.48 5.00 26.69
C ALA A 22 0.50 3.50 26.99
N ALA A 23 -0.35 3.08 27.92
CA ALA A 23 -0.61 1.68 28.14
C ALA A 23 -1.32 1.19 26.87
N ALA A 24 -0.59 0.51 26.00
CA ALA A 24 -1.22 -0.33 25.00
C ALA A 24 -2.05 -1.35 25.78
N VAL A 25 -3.36 -1.18 25.73
CA VAL A 25 -4.30 -2.17 26.25
C VAL A 25 -4.12 -3.39 25.35
N ALA A 26 -3.37 -4.38 25.81
CA ALA A 26 -3.34 -5.70 25.20
C ALA A 26 -4.71 -6.34 25.47
N GLY A 27 -5.68 -6.00 24.64
CA GLY A 27 -7.00 -6.60 24.63
C GLY A 27 -6.94 -7.98 24.01
N SER A 28 -6.61 -8.99 24.82
CA SER A 28 -6.99 -10.37 24.53
C SER A 28 -8.29 -10.67 25.28
N ASN A 29 -9.41 -10.40 24.61
CA ASN A 29 -10.70 -11.09 24.73
C ASN A 29 -11.73 -10.38 23.82
N GLY A 30 -11.93 -10.91 22.60
CA GLY A 30 -13.02 -10.48 21.71
C GLY A 30 -12.84 -9.15 20.97
N SER A 31 -11.61 -8.76 20.62
CA SER A 31 -11.39 -7.60 19.74
C SER A 31 -12.01 -7.87 18.37
N ALA A 32 -12.84 -6.96 17.88
CA ALA A 32 -13.26 -6.95 16.48
C ALA A 32 -12.01 -7.05 15.59
N THR A 33 -12.08 -7.82 14.52
CA THR A 33 -10.96 -7.92 13.58
C THR A 33 -10.86 -6.66 12.71
N VAL A 34 -9.73 -6.42 12.04
CA VAL A 34 -9.65 -5.31 11.08
C VAL A 34 -10.67 -5.46 9.94
N TYR A 35 -11.01 -6.71 9.60
CA TYR A 35 -12.04 -7.05 8.61
C TYR A 35 -13.44 -6.64 9.08
N GLU A 36 -13.70 -6.63 10.39
CA GLU A 36 -14.94 -6.09 10.97
C GLU A 36 -14.89 -4.57 11.18
N LEU A 37 -13.70 -3.98 11.23
CA LEU A 37 -13.50 -2.54 11.39
C LEU A 37 -13.80 -1.81 10.08
N LEU A 38 -13.26 -2.26 8.94
CA LEU A 38 -13.39 -1.59 7.65
C LEU A 38 -14.87 -1.35 7.24
N PRO A 39 -15.78 -2.32 7.37
CA PRO A 39 -17.19 -2.13 7.04
C PRO A 39 -17.89 -1.07 7.90
N LYS A 40 -17.46 -0.87 9.16
CA LYS A 40 -18.00 0.20 10.02
C LYS A 40 -17.65 1.59 9.49
N TYR A 41 -16.58 1.69 8.72
CA TYR A 41 -16.18 2.88 8.00
C TYR A 41 -16.69 2.89 6.55
N GLY A 42 -17.54 1.95 6.15
CA GLY A 42 -18.09 1.86 4.80
C GLY A 42 -17.09 1.34 3.76
N LEU A 43 -16.00 0.69 4.19
CA LEU A 43 -15.00 0.10 3.30
C LEU A 43 -15.13 -1.42 3.29
N PRO A 44 -14.89 -2.09 2.16
CA PRO A 44 -15.01 -3.53 2.09
C PRO A 44 -13.85 -4.23 2.82
N GLU A 45 -14.14 -5.38 3.41
CA GLU A 45 -13.20 -6.11 4.28
C GLU A 45 -12.00 -6.72 3.54
N GLY A 46 -12.16 -7.06 2.27
CA GLY A 46 -11.13 -7.65 1.42
C GLY A 46 -10.10 -6.66 0.88
N LEU A 47 -10.09 -5.41 1.35
CA LEU A 47 -9.00 -4.46 1.08
C LEU A 47 -7.66 -4.89 1.67
N LEU A 48 -7.68 -5.75 2.70
CA LEU A 48 -6.49 -6.27 3.35
C LEU A 48 -6.39 -7.79 3.16
N PRO A 49 -5.18 -8.34 3.04
CA PRO A 49 -4.98 -9.78 2.90
C PRO A 49 -5.29 -10.53 4.20
N ASP A 50 -5.44 -11.86 4.15
CA ASP A 50 -5.68 -12.74 5.31
C ASP A 50 -4.52 -12.84 6.32
N ALA A 51 -3.40 -12.18 6.06
CA ALA A 51 -2.17 -12.27 6.85
C ALA A 51 -2.02 -11.18 7.93
N VAL A 52 -3.11 -10.50 8.30
CA VAL A 52 -3.07 -9.47 9.35
C VAL A 52 -2.82 -10.12 10.72
N ALA A 53 -1.71 -9.76 11.36
CA ALA A 53 -1.37 -10.23 12.71
C ALA A 53 -2.00 -9.34 13.79
N SER A 54 -1.98 -8.03 13.58
CA SER A 54 -2.56 -7.06 14.51
C SER A 54 -2.88 -5.75 13.81
N TYR A 55 -3.77 -4.97 14.41
CA TYR A 55 -4.04 -3.60 13.98
C TYR A 55 -4.21 -2.68 15.19
N SER A 56 -4.00 -1.38 14.97
CA SER A 56 -4.32 -0.31 15.92
C SER A 56 -5.02 0.82 15.19
N LEU A 57 -5.96 1.49 15.86
CA LEU A 57 -6.66 2.67 15.37
C LEU A 57 -6.65 3.73 16.47
N ASP A 58 -6.11 4.91 16.17
CA ASP A 58 -6.14 6.08 17.04
C ASP A 58 -7.49 6.81 16.94
N GLU A 59 -7.83 7.61 17.95
CA GLU A 59 -9.02 8.49 17.96
C GLU A 59 -9.06 9.46 16.76
N ASP A 60 -7.89 9.87 16.25
CA ASP A 60 -7.77 10.75 15.08
C ASP A 60 -7.99 10.02 13.74
N GLY A 61 -8.24 8.71 13.77
CA GLY A 61 -8.43 7.86 12.59
C GLY A 61 -7.13 7.29 12.01
N ARG A 62 -5.96 7.64 12.54
CA ARG A 62 -4.69 7.00 12.10
C ARG A 62 -4.72 5.52 12.47
N PHE A 63 -4.48 4.67 11.49
CA PHE A 63 -4.43 3.23 11.70
C PHE A 63 -3.08 2.66 11.28
N VAL A 64 -2.71 1.57 11.94
CA VAL A 64 -1.54 0.76 11.61
C VAL A 64 -2.00 -0.70 11.54
N VAL A 65 -1.61 -1.39 10.48
CA VAL A 65 -1.79 -2.83 10.33
C VAL A 65 -0.41 -3.46 10.24
N GLU A 66 -0.19 -4.51 11.03
CA GLU A 66 1.01 -5.31 11.00
C GLU A 66 0.65 -6.70 10.47
N LEU A 67 1.31 -7.12 9.39
CA LEU A 67 1.17 -8.43 8.80
C LEU A 67 2.09 -9.44 9.51
N ALA A 68 1.64 -10.69 9.60
CA ALA A 68 2.41 -11.78 10.17
C ALA A 68 3.67 -12.12 9.35
N ARG A 69 3.71 -11.70 8.08
CA ARG A 69 4.78 -12.00 7.13
C ARG A 69 5.46 -10.70 6.68
N PRO A 70 6.78 -10.74 6.39
CA PRO A 70 7.53 -9.54 6.00
C PRO A 70 7.19 -9.04 4.59
N SER A 71 6.74 -9.93 3.70
CA SER A 71 6.29 -9.60 2.35
C SER A 71 5.04 -10.39 2.00
N CYS A 72 4.11 -9.73 1.32
CA CYS A 72 2.83 -10.31 0.97
C CYS A 72 2.42 -9.92 -0.46
N TYR A 73 2.14 -10.93 -1.28
CA TYR A 73 1.69 -10.77 -2.65
C TYR A 73 0.29 -11.33 -2.80
N VAL A 74 -0.62 -10.53 -3.35
CA VAL A 74 -1.99 -10.92 -3.66
C VAL A 74 -2.21 -10.74 -5.15
N GLN A 75 -2.63 -11.82 -5.80
CA GLN A 75 -2.99 -11.80 -7.22
C GLN A 75 -4.51 -11.64 -7.33
N PHE A 76 -4.94 -10.47 -7.79
CA PHE A 76 -6.28 -10.24 -8.33
C PHE A 76 -6.29 -10.63 -9.81
N ASP A 77 -7.46 -10.70 -10.45
CA ASP A 77 -7.62 -11.23 -11.82
C ASP A 77 -6.61 -10.63 -12.83
N SER A 78 -6.45 -9.31 -12.83
CA SER A 78 -5.57 -8.60 -13.78
C SER A 78 -4.41 -7.84 -13.14
N TYR A 79 -4.27 -7.88 -11.81
CA TYR A 79 -3.32 -7.03 -11.08
C TYR A 79 -2.64 -7.78 -9.94
N LEU A 80 -1.35 -7.54 -9.78
CA LEU A 80 -0.58 -8.01 -8.63
C LEU A 80 -0.45 -6.87 -7.63
N VAL A 81 -0.83 -7.13 -6.38
CA VAL A 81 -0.71 -6.17 -5.28
C VAL A 81 0.31 -6.70 -4.28
N TYR A 82 1.23 -5.84 -3.88
CA TYR A 82 2.17 -6.06 -2.81
C TYR A 82 1.72 -5.30 -1.57
N TYR A 83 1.78 -5.98 -0.43
CA TYR A 83 1.58 -5.39 0.88
C TYR A 83 2.89 -5.52 1.66
N ALA A 84 3.36 -4.39 2.17
CA ALA A 84 4.46 -4.33 3.12
C ALA A 84 4.03 -4.94 4.46
N GLN A 85 5.01 -5.34 5.26
CA GLN A 85 4.74 -5.86 6.60
C GLN A 85 3.92 -4.90 7.46
N ARG A 86 4.23 -3.60 7.35
CA ARG A 86 3.54 -2.54 8.06
C ARG A 86 2.82 -1.66 7.06
N ILE A 87 1.52 -1.50 7.27
CA ILE A 87 0.63 -0.65 6.47
C ILE A 87 0.11 0.44 7.38
N THR A 88 0.12 1.68 6.91
CA THR A 88 -0.35 2.84 7.68
C THR A 88 -1.27 3.71 6.86
N GLY A 89 -2.15 4.45 7.52
CA GLY A 89 -2.92 5.51 6.88
C GLY A 89 -3.89 6.17 7.84
N THR A 90 -4.77 7.01 7.30
CA THR A 90 -5.83 7.70 8.05
C THR A 90 -7.19 7.22 7.55
N LEU A 91 -7.86 6.45 8.40
CA LEU A 91 -9.20 5.90 8.17
C LEU A 91 -10.27 6.94 8.49
N LYS A 92 -11.16 7.17 7.53
CA LYS A 92 -12.36 8.01 7.65
C LYS A 92 -13.54 7.28 7.04
N ILE A 93 -14.74 7.81 7.27
CA ILE A 93 -15.94 7.26 6.63
C ILE A 93 -15.76 7.29 5.10
N GLY A 94 -15.88 6.13 4.49
CA GLY A 94 -15.75 5.87 3.06
C GLY A 94 -14.34 6.06 2.49
N SER A 95 -13.28 6.24 3.30
CA SER A 95 -11.94 6.47 2.75
C SER A 95 -10.78 6.10 3.67
N ILE A 96 -9.65 5.75 3.05
CA ILE A 96 -8.33 5.66 3.65
C ILE A 96 -7.43 6.63 2.91
N ARG A 97 -6.79 7.56 3.62
CA ARG A 97 -5.88 8.57 3.05
C ARG A 97 -4.48 8.42 3.63
N ASP A 98 -3.49 9.02 2.98
CA ASP A 98 -2.09 8.98 3.42
C ASP A 98 -1.63 7.52 3.62
N LEU A 99 -2.05 6.66 2.69
CA LEU A 99 -1.85 5.22 2.75
C LEU A 99 -0.42 4.89 2.34
N GLU A 100 0.26 4.12 3.18
CA GLU A 100 1.59 3.61 2.89
C GLU A 100 1.64 2.09 3.07
N GLY A 101 2.52 1.45 2.32
CA GLY A 101 2.75 0.01 2.41
C GLY A 101 1.89 -0.85 1.48
N ILE A 102 1.16 -0.25 0.54
CA ILE A 102 0.41 -0.96 -0.50
C ILE A 102 0.87 -0.50 -1.88
N GLN A 103 1.27 -1.45 -2.73
CA GLN A 103 1.74 -1.17 -4.07
C GLN A 103 1.06 -2.07 -5.09
N VAL A 104 0.69 -1.53 -6.25
CA VAL A 104 0.19 -2.30 -7.37
C VAL A 104 1.25 -2.40 -8.46
N ARG A 105 1.41 -3.60 -9.04
CA ARG A 105 2.30 -3.81 -10.17
C ARG A 105 1.57 -3.53 -11.48
N ARG A 106 2.15 -2.66 -12.29
CA ARG A 106 1.69 -2.39 -13.66
C ARG A 106 2.86 -2.53 -14.62
N PHE A 107 2.71 -3.38 -15.64
CA PHE A 107 3.79 -3.78 -16.54
C PHE A 107 5.01 -4.30 -15.75
N PHE A 108 5.99 -3.44 -15.50
CA PHE A 108 7.21 -3.78 -14.75
C PHE A 108 7.51 -2.86 -13.57
N ILE A 109 6.61 -1.94 -13.25
CA ILE A 109 6.82 -0.90 -12.22
C ILE A 109 5.84 -1.15 -11.07
N TRP A 110 6.30 -0.90 -9.85
CA TRP A 110 5.48 -0.84 -8.64
C TRP A 110 5.04 0.59 -8.40
N LEU A 111 3.74 0.80 -8.21
CA LEU A 111 3.16 2.11 -7.95
C LEU A 111 2.45 2.08 -6.59
N ASP A 112 2.72 3.09 -5.77
CA ASP A 112 2.10 3.24 -4.46
C ASP A 112 0.62 3.56 -4.58
N VAL A 113 -0.17 3.05 -3.63
CA VAL A 113 -1.57 3.38 -3.46
C VAL A 113 -1.69 4.35 -2.29
N ASP A 114 -1.96 5.62 -2.58
CA ASP A 114 -1.95 6.71 -1.60
C ASP A 114 -3.31 6.95 -0.94
N GLU A 115 -4.40 6.62 -1.63
CA GLU A 115 -5.76 6.83 -1.15
C GLU A 115 -6.73 5.77 -1.70
N ILE A 116 -7.67 5.34 -0.87
CA ILE A 116 -8.79 4.47 -1.23
C ILE A 116 -10.07 5.18 -0.83
N LYS A 117 -11.07 5.22 -1.70
CA LYS A 117 -12.37 5.84 -1.38
C LYS A 117 -13.53 5.09 -2.04
N VAL A 118 -14.70 5.11 -1.41
CA VAL A 118 -15.97 4.66 -1.97
C VAL A 118 -16.94 5.83 -2.09
N ASP A 119 -17.87 5.78 -3.03
CA ASP A 119 -18.94 6.79 -3.05
C ASP A 119 -19.96 6.47 -1.94
N LEU A 120 -20.44 7.52 -1.25
CA LEU A 120 -21.50 7.44 -0.25
C LEU A 120 -22.69 8.27 -0.76
N PRO A 121 -23.95 7.77 -0.82
CA PRO A 121 -24.54 6.47 -0.41
C PRO A 121 -24.16 5.29 -1.35
N PRO A 122 -24.38 4.01 -0.98
CA PRO A 122 -23.67 2.86 -1.56
C PRO A 122 -23.67 2.87 -3.08
N SER A 123 -22.48 3.05 -3.65
CA SER A 123 -22.23 2.78 -5.07
C SER A 123 -21.53 1.43 -5.21
N ASP A 124 -21.62 0.87 -6.40
CA ASP A 124 -20.89 -0.34 -6.77
C ASP A 124 -19.43 -0.01 -7.13
N SER A 125 -18.89 1.13 -6.69
CA SER A 125 -17.60 1.65 -7.14
C SER A 125 -16.68 2.11 -6.02
N ILE A 126 -15.44 1.62 -6.10
CA ILE A 126 -14.33 1.99 -5.25
C ILE A 126 -13.23 2.62 -6.11
N TYR A 127 -12.53 3.60 -5.55
CA TYR A 127 -11.49 4.34 -6.25
C TYR A 127 -10.18 4.24 -5.51
N PHE A 128 -9.12 3.97 -6.26
CA PHE A 128 -7.75 3.88 -5.78
C PHE A 128 -6.94 5.01 -6.40
N GLN A 129 -6.34 5.85 -5.58
CA GLN A 129 -5.33 6.80 -6.00
C GLN A 129 -3.99 6.08 -6.05
N VAL A 130 -3.46 5.90 -7.26
CA VAL A 130 -2.21 5.21 -7.53
C VAL A 130 -1.22 6.23 -8.07
N GLY A 131 -0.38 6.78 -7.20
CA GLY A 131 0.41 7.97 -7.50
C GLY A 131 -0.49 9.14 -7.93
N TRP A 132 -0.35 9.58 -9.17
CA TRP A 132 -1.12 10.71 -9.72
C TRP A 132 -2.42 10.31 -10.44
N ILE A 133 -2.79 9.02 -10.39
CA ILE A 133 -3.91 8.44 -11.13
C ILE A 133 -5.02 8.04 -10.17
N THR A 134 -6.27 8.24 -10.57
CA THR A 134 -7.40 7.57 -9.91
C THR A 134 -7.90 6.41 -10.77
N ARG A 135 -8.02 5.22 -10.20
CA ARG A 135 -8.63 4.03 -10.83
C ARG A 135 -9.95 3.70 -10.17
N ARG A 136 -10.99 3.51 -10.97
CA ARG A 136 -12.32 3.06 -10.54
C ARG A 136 -12.44 1.56 -10.77
N LEU A 137 -12.88 0.83 -9.74
CA LEU A 137 -13.10 -0.61 -9.77
C LEU A 137 -14.45 -0.94 -9.13
N ALA A 138 -14.96 -2.15 -9.37
CA ALA A 138 -16.18 -2.61 -8.72
C ALA A 138 -15.90 -2.93 -7.24
N VAL A 139 -16.78 -2.49 -6.34
CA VAL A 139 -16.63 -2.77 -4.89
C VAL A 139 -16.63 -4.28 -4.62
N ASP A 140 -17.39 -5.04 -5.41
CA ASP A 140 -17.57 -6.49 -5.24
C ASP A 140 -16.25 -7.29 -5.32
N GLU A 141 -15.26 -6.80 -6.07
CA GLU A 141 -13.94 -7.41 -6.15
C GLU A 141 -13.21 -7.41 -4.80
N PHE A 142 -13.61 -6.55 -3.87
CA PHE A 142 -12.95 -6.32 -2.59
C PHE A 142 -13.75 -6.83 -1.40
N HIS A 143 -14.88 -7.51 -1.61
CA HIS A 143 -15.61 -8.14 -0.51
C HIS A 143 -14.93 -9.40 0.03
N GLN A 144 -14.11 -10.07 -0.80
CA GLN A 144 -13.44 -11.30 -0.38
C GLN A 144 -12.04 -11.01 0.14
N VAL A 145 -11.73 -11.54 1.34
CA VAL A 145 -10.38 -11.51 1.88
C VAL A 145 -9.50 -12.48 1.09
N HIS A 146 -8.43 -11.96 0.48
CA HIS A 146 -7.52 -12.76 -0.34
C HIS A 146 -6.32 -13.29 0.44
N SER A 147 -5.89 -14.49 0.06
CA SER A 147 -4.74 -15.11 0.69
C SER A 147 -3.41 -14.50 0.28
N CYS A 148 -2.60 -14.25 1.30
CA CYS A 148 -1.26 -13.73 1.17
C CYS A 148 -0.27 -14.81 0.70
N LEU A 149 0.47 -14.53 -0.38
CA LEU A 149 1.59 -15.35 -0.82
C LEU A 149 2.92 -14.71 -0.46
N ASN A 150 3.91 -15.51 -0.06
CA ASN A 150 5.28 -15.04 0.00
C ASN A 150 5.88 -14.94 -1.42
N GLN A 151 7.06 -14.35 -1.55
CA GLN A 151 7.69 -14.14 -2.87
C GLN A 151 7.99 -15.46 -3.61
N THR A 152 8.39 -16.51 -2.90
CA THR A 152 8.72 -17.83 -3.45
C THR A 152 7.45 -18.52 -3.95
N ASP A 153 6.41 -18.60 -3.10
CA ASP A 153 5.12 -19.20 -3.41
C ASP A 153 4.46 -18.47 -4.59
N TYR A 154 4.54 -17.14 -4.61
CA TYR A 154 4.06 -16.34 -5.73
C TYR A 154 4.81 -16.69 -7.02
N ARG A 155 6.15 -16.73 -6.97
CA ARG A 155 6.98 -17.07 -8.13
C ARG A 155 6.62 -18.46 -8.67
N ASP A 156 6.48 -19.44 -7.80
CA ASP A 156 6.19 -20.82 -8.20
C ASP A 156 4.79 -20.97 -8.78
N ARG A 157 3.79 -20.25 -8.22
CA ARG A 157 2.44 -20.20 -8.78
C ARG A 157 2.42 -19.56 -10.18
N ILE A 158 3.16 -18.46 -10.39
CA ILE A 158 3.23 -17.80 -11.71
C ILE A 158 3.97 -18.66 -12.74
N LYS A 159 5.04 -19.38 -12.33
CA LYS A 159 5.71 -20.35 -13.22
C LYS A 159 4.75 -21.42 -13.74
N GLY A 160 3.80 -21.87 -12.90
CA GLY A 160 2.78 -22.85 -13.29
C GLY A 160 1.69 -22.29 -14.21
N LEU A 161 1.43 -20.99 -14.15
CA LEU A 161 0.41 -20.32 -14.96
C LEU A 161 0.90 -19.96 -16.38
N PHE A 162 2.21 -19.82 -16.58
CA PHE A 162 2.81 -19.43 -17.87
C PHE A 162 4.02 -20.31 -18.23
N PRO A 163 3.81 -21.53 -18.76
CA PRO A 163 4.89 -22.33 -19.33
C PRO A 163 5.25 -21.80 -20.74
N GLU A 164 6.37 -21.05 -20.81
CA GLU A 164 7.06 -20.43 -21.98
C GLU A 164 6.58 -19.08 -22.54
N PRO A 165 7.54 -18.31 -23.11
CA PRO A 165 8.47 -17.48 -22.38
C PRO A 165 7.79 -16.15 -22.07
N ILE A 166 7.76 -15.77 -20.78
CA ILE A 166 7.51 -14.39 -20.42
C ILE A 166 8.73 -13.63 -20.94
N TYR A 167 8.59 -12.93 -22.07
CA TYR A 167 9.64 -12.11 -22.67
C TYR A 167 10.54 -11.50 -21.58
N ASP A 168 11.75 -12.05 -21.47
CA ASP A 168 12.94 -11.62 -20.75
C ASP A 168 12.70 -10.67 -19.55
N ILE A 169 12.21 -11.18 -18.43
CA ILE A 169 12.21 -10.45 -17.14
C ILE A 169 13.35 -10.82 -16.20
N GLU A 170 14.26 -11.71 -16.59
CA GLU A 170 15.49 -11.96 -15.82
C GLU A 170 16.57 -10.88 -16.01
N GLU A 171 16.44 -10.00 -17.00
CA GLU A 171 17.37 -8.86 -17.19
C GLU A 171 16.92 -7.58 -16.45
N LEU A 172 15.65 -7.53 -15.98
CA LEU A 172 15.11 -6.38 -15.24
C LEU A 172 15.42 -6.41 -13.74
N ILE A 173 15.84 -7.55 -13.21
CA ILE A 173 16.16 -7.70 -11.78
C ILE A 173 17.55 -7.12 -11.48
N THR A 174 18.42 -7.02 -12.49
CA THR A 174 19.79 -6.46 -12.38
C THR A 174 19.91 -4.98 -12.75
N GLY A 175 18.81 -4.32 -13.13
CA GLY A 175 18.73 -2.86 -13.12
C GLY A 175 19.67 -2.14 -14.10
N ASP A 176 19.60 -2.46 -15.39
CA ASP A 176 20.21 -1.59 -16.41
C ASP A 176 19.30 -1.41 -17.64
N VAL A 177 18.42 -0.40 -17.56
CA VAL A 177 17.44 -0.01 -18.60
C VAL A 177 18.13 0.30 -19.93
N HIS A 178 19.41 0.67 -19.91
CA HIS A 178 20.19 1.02 -21.10
C HIS A 178 20.41 -0.17 -22.05
N VAL A 179 20.64 -1.37 -21.52
CA VAL A 179 20.97 -2.56 -22.33
C VAL A 179 19.74 -3.08 -23.08
N ALA A 180 18.57 -3.02 -22.43
CA ALA A 180 17.29 -3.46 -23.00
C ALA A 180 16.84 -2.61 -24.20
N LEU A 181 17.14 -1.30 -24.18
CA LEU A 181 16.77 -0.38 -25.26
C LEU A 181 17.74 -0.46 -26.46
N GLN A 182 19.02 -0.72 -26.21
CA GLN A 182 20.05 -0.86 -27.25
C GLN A 182 19.78 -2.03 -28.21
N ARG A 183 19.26 -3.17 -27.72
CA ARG A 183 18.94 -4.34 -28.57
C ARG A 183 17.66 -4.20 -29.40
N ARG A 184 16.75 -3.26 -29.06
CA ARG A 184 15.57 -2.95 -29.90
C ARG A 184 15.86 -1.99 -31.05
N GLY A 185 17.13 -1.63 -31.26
CA GLY A 185 17.54 -0.75 -32.37
C GLY A 185 17.05 0.68 -32.20
N VAL A 186 16.72 1.10 -30.98
CA VAL A 186 16.25 2.46 -30.68
C VAL A 186 17.47 3.34 -30.45
N SER A 187 17.89 4.05 -31.50
CA SER A 187 19.04 4.96 -31.47
C SER A 187 18.71 6.33 -30.86
N ASP A 188 17.43 6.67 -30.71
CA ASP A 188 16.98 7.96 -30.22
C ASP A 188 16.29 7.86 -28.84
N TRP A 189 17.10 8.09 -27.81
CA TRP A 189 16.77 7.93 -26.39
C TRP A 189 15.72 8.92 -25.87
N THR A 190 15.50 10.01 -26.59
CA THR A 190 14.54 11.06 -26.19
C THR A 190 13.10 10.67 -26.52
N LEU A 191 12.87 9.94 -27.61
CA LEU A 191 11.53 9.54 -28.05
C LEU A 191 11.00 8.29 -27.33
N ALA A 192 11.88 7.39 -26.88
CA ALA A 192 11.45 6.19 -26.14
C ALA A 192 11.03 6.49 -24.69
N THR A 193 11.73 7.42 -24.04
CA THR A 193 11.32 7.94 -22.73
C THR A 193 10.03 8.75 -22.84
N PHE A 194 9.88 9.55 -23.90
CA PHE A 194 8.64 10.28 -24.18
C PHE A 194 7.48 9.33 -24.50
N SER A 195 7.68 8.25 -25.28
CA SER A 195 6.63 7.29 -25.63
C SER A 195 6.17 6.43 -24.45
N LEU A 196 7.07 6.03 -23.54
CA LEU A 196 6.70 5.30 -22.33
C LEU A 196 6.01 6.21 -21.31
N LEU A 197 6.48 7.46 -21.19
CA LEU A 197 5.78 8.47 -20.41
C LEU A 197 4.43 8.81 -21.03
N ASP A 198 4.31 8.88 -22.36
CA ASP A 198 3.04 9.13 -23.05
C ASP A 198 2.09 7.94 -22.97
N GLU A 199 2.53 6.68 -23.08
CA GLU A 199 1.62 5.54 -22.85
C GLU A 199 1.18 5.45 -21.38
N LEU A 200 2.06 5.78 -20.44
CA LEU A 200 1.66 5.99 -19.05
C LEU A 200 0.67 7.16 -18.97
N VAL A 201 0.95 8.35 -19.52
CA VAL A 201 0.06 9.53 -19.47
C VAL A 201 -1.28 9.26 -20.17
N ILE A 202 -1.31 8.58 -21.31
CA ILE A 202 -2.49 8.22 -22.11
C ILE A 202 -3.33 7.17 -21.39
N SER A 203 -2.69 6.18 -20.75
CA SER A 203 -3.39 5.26 -19.83
C SER A 203 -3.95 5.98 -18.59
N GLN A 204 -3.41 7.16 -18.25
CA GLN A 204 -3.72 7.97 -17.06
C GLN A 204 -4.67 9.15 -17.31
N THR A 205 -4.84 9.57 -18.57
CA THR A 205 -5.73 10.68 -18.98
C THR A 205 -7.09 10.22 -19.49
N ALA A 206 -7.41 8.92 -19.41
CA ALA A 206 -8.77 8.44 -19.57
C ALA A 206 -9.66 8.89 -18.39
N ARG A 207 -10.00 10.18 -18.38
CA ARG A 207 -11.08 10.78 -17.60
C ARG A 207 -12.37 10.50 -18.36
N PRO A 208 -13.36 9.76 -17.82
CA PRO A 208 -14.64 9.65 -18.50
C PRO A 208 -15.45 10.95 -18.34
N PRO A 209 -16.28 11.29 -19.34
CA PRO A 209 -17.09 12.52 -19.35
C PRO A 209 -18.12 12.52 -18.22
N GLN A 210 -18.50 13.73 -17.80
CA GLN A 210 -19.50 14.00 -16.76
C GLN A 210 -20.88 13.43 -17.09
#